data_AF-A0A6B3FVS7-F1
#
_entry.id   AF-A0A6B3FVS7-F1
#
_cell.length_a   1.000
_cell.length_b   1.000
_cell.length_c   1.000
_cell.angle_alpha   90.00
_cell.angle_beta   90.00
_cell.angle_gamma   90.00
#
_symmetry.space_group_name_H-M   'P 1'
#
loop_
_entity.id
_entity.type
_entity.pdbx_description
1 polymer ?
#
loop_
_entity_poly.entity_id
_entity_poly.type
_entity_poly.pdbx_seq_one_letter_code
_entity_poly.pdbx_strand_id
1 'polypeptide(L)'
;AVNPAIRFMGSPWSPPAWMKTNNSLNGGSLRTEHYQAYADYLVKAIRAYGQEGITLTDLTAQNEPEFATSYPSMSMTSAQQADFLRVLDRTLTAANLPTNILAYDHNWDHPNYPLDVFARTGG
;
A
#
# COMPACT_ATOMS: atom_id res chain seq x y z
N ALA A 1 2.43 23.94 -15.74
CA ALA A 1 2.89 22.53 -15.84
C ALA A 1 2.85 22.10 -17.31
N VAL A 2 3.79 21.26 -17.77
CA VAL A 2 3.86 20.78 -19.17
C VAL A 2 2.72 19.81 -19.50
N ASN A 3 2.36 18.93 -18.57
CA ASN A 3 1.18 18.08 -18.66
C ASN A 3 0.40 18.18 -17.34
N PRO A 4 -0.67 18.97 -17.25
CA PRO A 4 -1.47 19.10 -16.03
C PRO A 4 -2.35 17.87 -15.73
N ALA A 5 -2.52 16.96 -16.70
CA ALA A 5 -3.32 15.75 -16.55
C ALA A 5 -2.46 14.51 -16.24
N ILE A 6 -1.16 14.68 -15.99
CA ILE A 6 -0.29 13.58 -15.59
C ILE A 6 -0.78 12.96 -14.28
N ARG A 7 -0.83 11.62 -14.24
CA ARG A 7 -1.19 10.85 -13.05
C ARG A 7 0.05 10.36 -12.35
N PHE A 8 0.02 10.35 -11.03
CA PHE A 8 1.11 9.85 -10.19
C PHE A 8 0.61 8.68 -9.35
N MET A 9 1.35 7.58 -9.41
CA MET A 9 1.09 6.38 -8.63
C MET A 9 2.23 6.14 -7.65
N GLY A 10 1.90 5.83 -6.39
CA GLY A 10 2.85 5.43 -5.37
C GLY A 10 2.80 3.92 -5.09
N SER A 11 3.95 3.30 -4.85
CA SER A 11 4.04 1.92 -4.36
C SER A 11 5.20 1.83 -3.36
N PRO A 12 4.95 1.41 -2.10
CA PRO A 12 6.00 1.26 -1.10
C PRO A 12 6.68 -0.11 -1.22
N TRP A 13 8.01 -0.13 -1.13
CA TRP A 13 8.79 -1.37 -1.03
C TRP A 13 8.79 -1.96 0.37
N SER A 14 8.73 -1.14 1.41
CA SER A 14 8.64 -1.60 2.80
C SER A 14 8.04 -0.51 3.69
N PRO A 15 7.26 -0.87 4.72
CA PRO A 15 6.99 0.04 5.82
C PRO A 15 8.26 0.28 6.66
N PRO A 16 8.24 1.26 7.59
CA PRO A 16 9.28 1.40 8.60
C PRO A 16 9.58 0.09 9.33
N ALA A 17 10.87 -0.15 9.61
CA ALA A 17 11.37 -1.42 10.16
C ALA A 17 10.61 -1.88 11.41
N TRP A 18 10.32 -0.96 12.34
CA TRP A 18 9.62 -1.25 13.59
C TRP A 18 8.18 -1.74 13.41
N MET A 19 7.57 -1.53 12.24
CA MET A 19 6.23 -2.05 11.93
C MET A 19 6.23 -3.53 11.55
N LYS A 20 7.41 -4.15 11.36
CA LYS A 20 7.56 -5.46 10.74
C LYS A 20 7.94 -6.55 11.75
N THR A 21 7.61 -7.78 11.41
CA THR A 21 7.89 -8.96 12.26
C THR A 21 9.37 -9.11 12.60
N ASN A 22 10.26 -8.70 11.69
CA ASN A 22 11.71 -8.86 11.79
C ASN A 22 12.49 -7.57 12.16
N ASN A 23 11.80 -6.45 12.43
CA ASN A 23 12.42 -5.16 12.71
C ASN A 23 13.48 -4.71 11.67
N SER A 24 13.23 -4.99 10.38
CA SER A 24 14.14 -4.67 9.26
C SER A 24 13.37 -4.14 8.07
N LEU A 25 13.99 -3.28 7.25
CA LEU A 25 13.40 -2.86 5.97
C LEU A 25 13.35 -4.00 4.94
N ASN A 26 14.16 -5.05 5.09
CA ASN A 26 14.27 -6.15 4.12
C ASN A 26 13.46 -7.36 4.60
N GLY A 27 12.59 -7.91 3.75
CA GLY A 27 11.75 -9.09 4.03
C GLY A 27 10.79 -8.94 5.22
N GLY A 28 10.30 -10.04 5.79
CA GLY A 28 9.33 -9.98 6.90
C GLY A 28 7.93 -9.55 6.47
N SER A 29 7.03 -9.37 7.44
CA SER A 29 5.62 -9.01 7.19
C SER A 29 5.15 -7.88 8.09
N LEU A 30 4.12 -7.17 7.66
CA LEU A 30 3.47 -6.14 8.47
C LEU A 30 2.83 -6.79 9.69
N ARG A 31 3.11 -6.25 10.88
CA ARG A 31 2.44 -6.70 12.10
C ARG A 31 1.04 -6.10 12.16
N THR A 32 0.06 -6.89 12.55
CA THR A 32 -1.36 -6.47 12.55
C THR A 32 -1.63 -5.30 13.50
N GLU A 33 -0.91 -5.23 14.63
CA GLU A 33 -0.96 -4.11 15.56
C GLU A 33 -0.51 -2.77 14.96
N HIS A 34 0.14 -2.79 13.80
CA HIS A 34 0.65 -1.59 13.11
C HIS A 34 -0.13 -1.22 11.84
N TYR A 35 -1.25 -1.87 11.54
CA TYR A 35 -2.05 -1.56 10.35
C TYR A 35 -2.51 -0.10 10.32
N GLN A 36 -3.08 0.41 11.41
CA GLN A 36 -3.51 1.82 11.47
C GLN A 36 -2.31 2.77 11.33
N ALA A 37 -1.21 2.49 12.04
CA ALA A 37 -0.01 3.32 11.97
C ALA A 37 0.59 3.36 10.55
N TYR A 38 0.53 2.25 9.82
CA TYR A 38 0.99 2.19 8.44
C TYR A 38 0.02 2.91 7.48
N ALA A 39 -1.28 2.80 7.68
CA ALA A 39 -2.27 3.57 6.92
C ALA A 39 -2.07 5.09 7.12
N ASP A 40 -1.86 5.53 8.37
CA ASP A 40 -1.58 6.93 8.70
C ASP A 40 -0.28 7.41 8.05
N TYR A 41 0.73 6.53 7.96
CA TYR A 41 2.00 6.82 7.29
C TYR A 41 1.79 7.08 5.78
N LEU A 42 1.00 6.23 5.10
CA LEU A 42 0.68 6.41 3.68
C LEU A 42 -0.15 7.68 3.43
N VAL A 43 -1.13 7.98 4.30
CA VAL A 43 -1.90 9.23 4.24
C VAL A 43 -1.01 10.47 4.41
N LYS A 44 -0.05 10.43 5.35
CA LYS A 44 0.91 11.51 5.53
C LYS A 44 1.79 11.70 4.29
N ALA A 45 2.23 10.61 3.66
CA ALA A 45 2.98 10.67 2.41
C ALA A 45 2.15 11.34 1.30
N ILE A 46 0.91 10.90 1.06
CA ILE A 46 0.01 11.50 0.04
C ILE A 46 -0.17 13.01 0.29
N ARG A 47 -0.40 13.41 1.54
CA ARG A 47 -0.54 14.83 1.90
C ARG A 47 0.73 15.62 1.64
N ALA A 48 1.90 15.08 1.99
CA ALA A 48 3.17 15.73 1.77
C ALA A 48 3.44 15.96 0.28
N TYR A 49 3.18 14.96 -0.58
CA TYR A 49 3.26 15.15 -2.03
C TYR A 49 2.25 16.19 -2.54
N GLY A 50 1.03 16.17 -2.01
CA GLY A 50 -0.01 17.16 -2.37
C GLY A 50 0.36 18.60 -2.00
N GLN A 51 1.08 18.81 -0.89
CA GLN A 51 1.59 20.13 -0.49
C GLN A 51 2.63 20.69 -1.48
N GLU A 52 3.38 19.80 -2.16
CA GLU A 52 4.32 20.15 -3.22
C GLU A 52 3.66 20.21 -4.61
N GLY A 53 2.33 20.14 -4.69
CA GLY A 53 1.57 20.18 -5.94
C GLY A 53 1.58 18.86 -6.72
N ILE A 54 1.94 17.74 -6.09
CA ILE A 54 1.94 16.40 -6.68
C ILE A 54 0.77 15.61 -6.10
N THR A 55 -0.31 15.50 -6.86
CA THR A 55 -1.45 14.67 -6.46
C THR A 55 -1.17 13.21 -6.77
N LEU A 56 -0.95 12.38 -5.74
CA LEU A 56 -0.93 10.92 -5.88
C LEU A 56 -2.35 10.42 -6.13
N THR A 57 -2.65 10.15 -7.40
CA THR A 57 -3.98 9.68 -7.83
C THR A 57 -4.19 8.21 -7.51
N ASP A 58 -3.12 7.42 -7.43
CA ASP A 58 -3.17 5.97 -7.32
C ASP A 58 -2.11 5.46 -6.33
N LEU A 59 -2.42 4.35 -5.66
CA LEU A 59 -1.55 3.73 -4.67
C LEU A 59 -1.71 2.21 -4.67
N THR A 60 -0.62 1.47 -4.53
CA THR A 60 -0.64 0.06 -4.08
C THR A 60 -0.14 -0.02 -2.63
N ALA A 61 -0.58 -1.03 -1.89
CA ALA A 61 -0.19 -1.19 -0.48
C ALA A 61 1.25 -1.69 -0.28
N GLN A 62 1.79 -2.39 -1.27
CA GLN A 62 3.09 -3.05 -1.24
C GLN A 62 3.51 -3.40 -2.66
N ASN A 63 4.74 -3.02 -3.05
CA ASN A 63 5.40 -3.53 -4.24
C ASN A 63 5.71 -5.03 -4.08
N GLU A 64 5.34 -5.86 -5.06
CA GLU A 64 5.69 -7.28 -5.12
C GLU A 64 5.46 -8.04 -3.79
N PRO A 65 4.21 -8.10 -3.28
CA PRO A 65 3.90 -8.64 -1.96
C PRO A 65 4.22 -10.13 -1.77
N GLU A 66 4.53 -10.87 -2.83
CA GLU A 66 4.99 -12.26 -2.76
C GLU A 66 6.52 -12.39 -2.89
N PHE A 67 7.26 -11.27 -2.96
CA PHE A 67 8.72 -11.25 -3.13
C PHE A 67 9.45 -10.54 -1.96
N ALA A 68 9.69 -11.27 -0.87
CA ALA A 68 10.60 -10.83 0.18
C ALA A 68 12.06 -11.13 -0.18
N THR A 69 12.93 -10.13 -0.06
CA THR A 69 14.32 -10.18 -0.55
C THR A 69 15.30 -9.41 0.35
N SER A 70 16.55 -9.31 -0.08
CA SER A 70 17.69 -8.72 0.64
C SER A 70 17.78 -7.19 0.57
N TYR A 71 16.84 -6.54 -0.11
CA TYR A 71 16.62 -5.09 -0.15
C TYR A 71 15.20 -4.76 0.35
N PRO A 72 14.83 -3.46 0.50
CA PRO A 72 13.53 -3.09 1.05
C PRO A 72 12.39 -3.87 0.37
N SER A 73 11.69 -4.65 1.18
CA SER A 73 10.66 -5.60 0.73
C SER A 73 9.81 -6.02 1.92
N MET A 74 8.58 -6.45 1.67
CA MET A 74 7.70 -7.01 2.69
C MET A 74 6.74 -8.01 2.06
N SER A 75 6.61 -9.19 2.68
CA SER A 75 5.60 -10.16 2.29
C SER A 75 4.22 -9.81 2.84
N MET A 76 3.21 -9.92 1.99
CA MET A 76 1.81 -9.72 2.33
C MET A 76 0.97 -10.74 1.56
N THR A 77 0.25 -11.63 2.26
CA THR A 77 -0.72 -12.53 1.61
C THR A 77 -1.92 -11.74 1.09
N SER A 78 -2.68 -12.29 0.16
CA SER A 78 -3.93 -11.67 -0.34
C SER A 78 -4.91 -11.35 0.79
N ALA A 79 -5.03 -12.24 1.79
CA ALA A 79 -5.84 -12.00 2.97
C ALA A 79 -5.32 -10.83 3.82
N GLN A 80 -4.00 -10.78 4.07
CA GLN A 80 -3.39 -9.66 4.79
C GLN A 80 -3.54 -8.34 4.03
N GLN A 81 -3.40 -8.36 2.70
CA GLN A 81 -3.60 -7.19 1.86
C GLN A 81 -5.05 -6.72 1.96
N ALA A 82 -6.04 -7.60 1.82
CA ALA A 82 -7.45 -7.23 1.98
C ALA A 82 -7.75 -6.61 3.35
N ASP A 83 -7.24 -7.21 4.44
CA ASP A 83 -7.43 -6.68 5.79
C ASP A 83 -6.80 -5.31 5.98
N PHE A 84 -5.58 -5.11 5.45
CA PHE A 84 -4.92 -3.81 5.48
C PHE A 84 -5.63 -2.77 4.61
N LEU A 85 -6.10 -3.15 3.41
CA LEU A 85 -6.79 -2.24 2.50
C LEU A 85 -8.08 -1.68 3.09
N ARG A 86 -8.82 -2.45 3.89
CA ARG A 86 -10.00 -1.91 4.61
C ARG A 86 -9.63 -0.82 5.63
N VAL A 87 -8.46 -0.94 6.28
CA VAL A 87 -7.95 0.08 7.20
C VAL A 87 -7.48 1.31 6.41
N LEU A 88 -6.75 1.09 5.32
CA LEU A 88 -6.25 2.16 4.46
C LEU A 88 -7.38 2.96 3.80
N ASP A 89 -8.39 2.29 3.25
CA ASP A 89 -9.55 2.92 2.61
C ASP A 89 -10.34 3.80 3.58
N ARG A 90 -10.61 3.30 4.80
CA ARG A 90 -11.24 4.10 5.87
C ARG A 90 -10.39 5.32 6.22
N THR A 91 -9.08 5.16 6.27
CA THR A 91 -8.14 6.24 6.65
C THR A 91 -8.05 7.31 5.55
N LEU A 92 -8.01 6.92 4.28
CA LEU A 92 -8.07 7.83 3.13
C LEU A 92 -9.40 8.59 3.09
N THR A 93 -10.51 7.88 3.27
CA THR A 93 -11.86 8.48 3.33
C THR A 93 -11.96 9.51 4.45
N ALA A 94 -11.53 9.16 5.67
CA ALA A 94 -11.51 10.10 6.80
C ALA A 94 -10.59 11.31 6.54
N ALA A 95 -9.55 11.14 5.74
CA ALA A 95 -8.62 12.20 5.35
C ALA A 95 -9.08 13.06 4.17
N ASN A 96 -10.23 12.74 3.54
CA ASN A 96 -10.74 13.34 2.30
C ASN A 96 -9.75 13.24 1.13
N LEU A 97 -9.04 12.11 1.01
CA LEU A 97 -8.08 11.85 -0.07
C LEU A 97 -8.72 10.93 -1.11
N PRO A 98 -8.95 11.39 -2.36
CA PRO A 98 -9.60 10.60 -3.41
C PRO A 98 -8.61 9.64 -4.12
N THR A 99 -7.56 9.19 -3.42
CA THR A 99 -6.52 8.32 -3.98
C THR A 99 -7.08 6.91 -4.20
N ASN A 100 -6.96 6.39 -5.42
CA ASN A 100 -7.38 5.02 -5.72
C ASN A 100 -6.42 4.01 -5.11
N ILE A 101 -6.96 2.89 -4.63
CA ILE A 101 -6.17 1.76 -4.15
C ILE A 101 -6.21 0.66 -5.22
N LEU A 102 -5.04 0.18 -5.64
CA LEU A 102 -4.88 -0.97 -6.52
C LEU A 102 -4.33 -2.16 -5.72
N ALA A 103 -4.83 -3.35 -6.03
CA ALA A 103 -4.40 -4.60 -5.40
C ALA A 103 -3.20 -5.23 -6.15
N TYR A 104 -2.54 -6.16 -5.47
CA TYR A 104 -1.49 -7.05 -5.97
C TYR A 104 -0.13 -6.41 -6.29
N ASP A 105 0.03 -5.67 -7.40
CA ASP A 105 1.31 -5.05 -7.80
C ASP A 105 2.48 -6.03 -7.96
N HIS A 106 2.26 -7.13 -8.71
CA HIS A 106 3.25 -8.18 -8.92
C HIS A 106 3.11 -8.86 -10.30
N ASN A 107 3.71 -10.04 -10.45
CA ASN A 107 3.85 -10.78 -11.70
C ASN A 107 2.52 -11.41 -12.19
N TRP A 108 2.46 -11.74 -13.48
CA TRP A 108 1.25 -12.20 -14.17
C TRP A 108 0.85 -13.66 -13.87
N ASP A 109 1.68 -14.40 -13.17
CA ASP A 109 1.58 -15.83 -12.91
C ASP A 109 0.59 -16.20 -11.79
N HIS A 110 0.15 -15.22 -10.98
CA HIS A 110 -0.82 -15.45 -9.90
C HIS A 110 -2.07 -14.55 -10.01
N PRO A 111 -2.91 -14.72 -11.05
CA PRO A 111 -4.08 -13.87 -11.30
C PRO A 111 -5.16 -13.97 -10.21
N ASN A 112 -5.12 -15.01 -9.38
CA ASN A 112 -6.07 -15.21 -8.29
C ASN A 112 -5.84 -14.28 -7.09
N TYR A 113 -4.62 -13.74 -6.92
CA TYR A 113 -4.29 -12.87 -5.80
C TYR A 113 -5.22 -11.64 -5.72
N PRO A 114 -5.33 -10.78 -6.75
CA PRO A 114 -6.22 -9.62 -6.69
C PRO A 114 -7.70 -10.03 -6.62
N LEU A 115 -8.10 -11.16 -7.21
CA LEU A 115 -9.47 -11.66 -7.11
C LEU A 115 -9.84 -12.03 -5.67
N ASP A 116 -8.93 -12.67 -4.93
CA ASP A 116 -9.13 -12.99 -3.51
C ASP A 116 -9.16 -11.72 -2.65
N VAL A 117 -8.32 -10.71 -2.96
CA VAL A 117 -8.38 -9.40 -2.31
C VAL A 117 -9.77 -8.78 -2.51
N PHE A 118 -10.26 -8.69 -3.76
CA PHE A 118 -11.57 -8.10 -4.06
C PHE A 118 -12.73 -8.87 -3.43
N ALA A 119 -12.69 -10.20 -3.44
CA ALA A 119 -13.71 -11.03 -2.80
C ALA A 119 -13.80 -10.79 -1.29
N ARG A 120 -12.68 -10.43 -0.64
CA ARG A 120 -12.63 -10.12 0.79
C ARG A 120 -13.01 -8.67 1.07
N THR A 121 -12.63 -7.72 0.23
CA THR A 121 -12.95 -6.30 0.44
C THR A 121 -14.37 -5.93 0.01
N GLY A 122 -14.99 -6.72 -0.86
CA GLY A 122 -16.38 -6.52 -1.29
C GLY A 122 -17.39 -6.90 -0.20
N GLY A 123 -17.98 -5.89 0.43
CA GLY A 123 -19.01 -5.94 1.46
C GLY A 123 -19.41 -4.53 1.86
#